data_AF-A0A8J6PAQ7-F1
#
_entry.id   AF-A0A8J6PAQ7-F1
#
_cell.length_a   1.000
_cell.length_b   1.000
_cell.length_c   1.000
_cell.angle_alpha   90.00
_cell.angle_beta   90.00
_cell.angle_gamma   90.00
#
_symmetry.space_group_name_H-M   'P 1'
#
loop_
_entity.id
_entity.type
_entity.pdbx_description
1 polymer ?
#
loop_
_entity_poly.entity_id
_entity_poly.type
_entity_poly.pdbx_seq_one_letter_code
_entity_poly.pdbx_strand_id
1 'polypeptide(L)'
;MTSVCLRNVGVEEEFHLIDAVTRRLTSRAPELLTQLPDDVYVEELQRCVVETNSGVHGELDKLRADLVTHRRILREAAEELGMGVVAAGAVPLAVPAEMEVTETPRYRRMLADYQLLAREQLICGTQVHVELPDRDEAVRAAIRVAPYLPIFLALSASSPFWSDGSDTGYASARTLVWQRWPTSGPAPFASSAAEYDAAIAALVASGVISDPGMVYYDVRPSAKLPTLELRVCDSCPSVDTIVLVAGLFRALVDREVAHCRSGDPLPNISPTLVRAAIWRAARSGLEGDLVDVENPRPHPAAEIVQRFVEGLRPQLDATGDWEEISALTERALELGSSASRQRRALRRRGKLTDVVDLLMEETASLDSALPRVYDPDQTLLHGYVPIIGHRPDGGYDEAVAPDGRPRPEYAEVLGHAAALGAAQLRQIQFAVEHDQSVHGMTFRVSGEGRAQLFPMDLVPRIVTAEDWE
;
A
#
# COMPACT_ATOMS: atom_id res chain seq x y z
N MET A 1 27.13 18.28 17.79
CA MET A 1 26.07 17.26 17.83
C MET A 1 24.78 17.98 18.16
N THR A 2 24.05 18.42 17.14
CA THR A 2 22.68 18.92 17.29
C THR A 2 21.86 17.73 17.77
N SER A 3 21.26 17.82 18.97
CA SER A 3 20.35 16.81 19.48
C SER A 3 19.23 16.63 18.46
N VAL A 4 19.15 15.46 17.83
CA VAL A 4 18.00 15.10 17.00
C VAL A 4 16.82 14.97 17.96
N CYS A 5 15.81 15.81 17.79
CA CYS A 5 14.58 15.69 18.54
C CYS A 5 13.76 14.59 17.87
N LEU A 6 13.60 13.46 18.56
CA LEU A 6 12.81 12.33 18.08
C LEU A 6 11.36 12.80 17.88
N ARG A 7 10.90 12.87 16.62
CA ARG A 7 9.52 13.23 16.30
C ARG A 7 8.59 12.06 16.56
N ASN A 8 7.48 12.34 17.22
CA ASN A 8 6.43 11.35 17.42
C ASN A 8 5.67 11.08 16.13
N VAL A 9 5.14 9.86 16.00
CA VAL A 9 4.31 9.41 14.89
C VAL A 9 2.97 8.89 15.39
N GLY A 10 1.94 9.05 14.55
CA GLY A 10 0.62 8.45 14.73
C GLY A 10 0.07 8.01 13.39
N VAL A 11 -0.80 7.01 13.38
CA VAL A 11 -1.36 6.42 12.16
C VAL A 11 -2.87 6.33 12.28
N GLU A 12 -3.55 6.70 11.19
CA GLU A 12 -4.97 6.44 10.98
C GLU A 12 -5.08 5.31 9.94
N GLU A 13 -5.90 4.30 10.22
CA GLU A 13 -6.12 3.16 9.31
C GLU A 13 -7.61 3.02 8.98
N GLU A 14 -7.94 2.94 7.70
CA GLU A 14 -9.30 2.65 7.24
C GLU A 14 -9.42 1.18 6.81
N PHE A 15 -10.49 0.50 7.25
CA PHE A 15 -10.75 -0.92 6.97
C PHE A 15 -12.10 -1.12 6.31
N HIS A 16 -12.15 -2.02 5.32
CA HIS A 16 -13.38 -2.54 4.76
C HIS A 16 -13.97 -3.67 5.62
N LEU A 17 -15.30 -3.69 5.76
CA LEU A 17 -16.02 -4.79 6.39
C LEU A 17 -16.60 -5.74 5.34
N ILE A 18 -16.34 -7.03 5.52
CA ILE A 18 -16.72 -8.09 4.58
C ILE A 18 -17.67 -9.08 5.27
N ASP A 19 -18.70 -9.54 4.58
CA ASP A 19 -19.53 -10.65 5.04
C ASP A 19 -18.73 -11.97 5.00
N ALA A 20 -18.67 -12.69 6.13
CA ALA A 20 -17.77 -13.83 6.26
C ALA A 20 -18.13 -15.02 5.35
N VAL A 21 -19.38 -15.11 4.88
CA VAL A 21 -19.85 -16.22 4.04
C VAL A 21 -19.67 -15.90 2.56
N THR A 22 -20.13 -14.73 2.13
CA THR A 22 -20.16 -14.32 0.72
C THR A 22 -18.87 -13.66 0.25
N ARG A 23 -18.03 -13.21 1.19
CA ARG A 23 -16.82 -12.42 0.94
C ARG A 23 -17.08 -11.09 0.22
N ARG A 24 -18.30 -10.57 0.32
CA ARG A 24 -18.69 -9.27 -0.23
C ARG A 24 -18.61 -8.18 0.82
N LEU A 25 -18.33 -6.95 0.38
CA LEU A 25 -18.43 -5.75 1.19
C LEU A 25 -19.83 -5.63 1.83
N THR A 26 -19.88 -5.25 3.11
CA THR A 26 -21.13 -5.15 3.88
C THR A 26 -21.26 -3.81 4.61
N SER A 27 -22.45 -3.21 4.58
CA SER A 27 -22.75 -1.89 5.17
C SER A 27 -23.08 -1.94 6.67
N ARG A 28 -22.44 -2.85 7.41
CA ARG A 28 -22.78 -3.18 8.81
C ARG A 28 -21.80 -2.57 9.84
N ALA A 29 -21.06 -1.52 9.48
CA ALA A 29 -20.18 -0.81 10.43
C ALA A 29 -20.93 -0.26 11.66
N PRO A 30 -22.16 0.28 11.55
CA PRO A 30 -22.89 0.74 12.74
C PRO A 30 -23.12 -0.37 13.77
N GLU A 31 -23.34 -1.62 13.34
CA GLU A 31 -23.52 -2.76 14.25
C GLU A 31 -22.20 -3.07 14.99
N LEU A 32 -21.08 -3.07 14.27
CA LEU A 32 -19.75 -3.33 14.82
C LEU A 32 -19.31 -2.26 15.81
N LEU A 33 -19.51 -0.99 15.47
CA LEU A 33 -19.07 0.14 16.30
C LEU A 33 -19.75 0.14 17.67
N THR A 34 -20.98 -0.39 17.81
CA THR A 34 -21.64 -0.52 19.13
C THR A 34 -20.90 -1.43 20.12
N GLN A 35 -19.95 -2.24 19.66
CA GLN A 35 -19.14 -3.14 20.49
C GLN A 35 -17.73 -2.60 20.76
N LEU A 36 -17.39 -1.44 20.21
CA LEU A 36 -16.04 -0.89 20.23
C LEU A 36 -15.99 0.45 20.99
N PRO A 37 -14.83 0.83 21.55
CA PRO A 37 -14.64 2.15 22.13
C PRO A 37 -14.74 3.29 21.08
N ASP A 38 -15.69 4.20 21.27
CA ASP A 38 -16.00 5.32 20.35
C ASP A 38 -14.85 6.32 20.13
N ASP A 39 -13.82 6.34 20.98
CA ASP A 39 -12.67 7.24 20.87
C ASP A 39 -11.55 6.70 19.97
N VAL A 40 -11.53 5.39 19.73
CA VAL A 40 -10.50 4.70 18.94
C VAL A 40 -11.04 4.25 17.59
N TYR A 41 -12.29 3.78 17.55
CA TYR A 41 -12.95 3.25 16.35
C TYR A 41 -14.06 4.20 15.92
N VAL A 42 -13.92 4.78 14.74
CA VAL A 42 -14.84 5.82 14.27
C VAL A 42 -15.51 5.43 12.97
N GLU A 43 -16.72 5.95 12.78
CA GLU A 43 -17.46 5.84 11.54
C GLU A 43 -16.81 6.71 10.44
N GLU A 44 -16.86 6.22 9.20
CA GLU A 44 -16.42 6.99 8.03
C GLU A 44 -17.56 7.22 7.03
N LEU A 45 -17.30 7.89 5.90
CA LEU A 45 -18.32 8.29 4.92
C LEU A 45 -19.26 7.12 4.52
N GLN A 46 -18.70 5.93 4.32
CA GLN A 46 -19.45 4.73 3.94
C GLN A 46 -19.64 3.80 5.14
N ARG A 47 -20.84 3.24 5.29
CA ARG A 47 -21.19 2.28 6.36
C ARG A 47 -20.50 0.92 6.25
N CYS A 48 -19.64 0.74 5.26
CA CYS A 48 -18.80 -0.45 5.09
C CYS A 48 -17.34 -0.21 5.52
N VAL A 49 -17.05 0.96 6.09
CA VAL A 49 -15.71 1.37 6.51
C VAL A 49 -15.69 1.67 8.00
N VAL A 50 -14.62 1.24 8.67
CA VAL A 50 -14.25 1.64 10.03
C VAL A 50 -12.86 2.24 9.99
N GLU A 51 -12.66 3.37 10.64
CA GLU A 51 -11.35 3.98 10.85
C GLU A 51 -10.86 3.69 12.27
N THR A 52 -9.57 3.43 12.42
CA THR A 52 -8.89 3.32 13.72
C THR A 52 -7.76 4.30 13.83
N ASN A 53 -7.59 4.89 15.01
CA ASN A 53 -6.51 5.83 15.30
C ASN A 53 -5.52 5.23 16.30
N SER A 54 -4.24 5.19 15.96
CA SER A 54 -3.20 4.78 16.91
C SER A 54 -2.98 5.84 18.00
N GLY A 55 -2.34 5.44 19.09
CA GLY A 55 -1.66 6.37 19.99
C GLY A 55 -0.51 7.12 19.30
N VAL A 56 0.10 8.03 20.05
CA VAL A 56 1.26 8.82 19.61
C VAL A 56 2.53 8.16 20.13
N HIS A 57 3.42 7.75 19.23
CA HIS A 57 4.59 6.93 19.55
C HIS A 57 5.90 7.56 19.09
N GLY A 58 6.93 7.50 19.93
CA GLY A 58 8.30 7.85 19.54
C GLY A 58 9.09 6.67 18.95
N GLU A 59 8.71 5.43 19.27
CA GLU A 59 9.42 4.21 18.88
C GLU A 59 8.54 3.39 17.93
N LEU A 60 9.12 2.87 16.84
CA LEU A 60 8.37 2.13 15.81
C LEU A 60 7.81 0.80 16.32
N ASP A 61 8.54 0.09 17.19
CA ASP A 61 8.04 -1.13 17.85
C ASP A 61 6.76 -0.90 18.66
N LYS A 62 6.66 0.26 19.35
CA LYS A 62 5.47 0.63 20.11
C LYS A 62 4.30 0.95 19.19
N LEU A 63 4.55 1.69 18.11
CA LEU A 63 3.56 1.92 17.07
C LEU A 63 3.05 0.59 16.50
N ARG A 64 3.97 -0.32 16.15
CA ARG A 64 3.63 -1.65 15.62
C ARG A 64 2.74 -2.43 16.58
N ALA A 65 3.12 -2.51 17.85
CA ALA A 65 2.36 -3.23 18.88
C ALA A 65 0.95 -2.65 19.08
N ASP A 66 0.82 -1.34 18.98
CA ASP A 66 -0.45 -0.63 19.08
C ASP A 66 -1.38 -0.93 17.91
N LEU A 67 -0.88 -0.82 16.66
CA LEU A 67 -1.63 -1.19 15.45
C LEU A 67 -2.10 -2.65 15.48
N VAL A 68 -1.20 -3.56 15.89
CA VAL A 68 -1.52 -4.99 16.08
C VAL A 68 -2.64 -5.18 17.10
N THR A 69 -2.61 -4.42 18.20
CA THR A 69 -3.63 -4.49 19.25
C THR A 69 -4.99 -4.02 18.75
N HIS A 70 -5.04 -2.89 18.05
CA HIS A 70 -6.29 -2.35 17.50
C HIS A 70 -6.90 -3.26 16.43
N ARG A 71 -6.08 -3.77 15.49
CA ARG A 71 -6.54 -4.73 14.49
C ARG A 71 -7.07 -6.02 15.10
N ARG A 72 -6.44 -6.52 16.17
CA ARG A 72 -6.91 -7.71 16.89
C ARG A 72 -8.29 -7.49 17.50
N ILE A 73 -8.49 -6.36 18.21
CA ILE A 73 -9.77 -6.01 18.84
C ILE A 73 -10.86 -5.84 17.77
N LEU A 74 -10.58 -5.10 16.70
CA LEU A 74 -11.51 -4.89 15.59
C LEU A 74 -11.95 -6.21 14.94
N ARG A 75 -10.98 -7.11 14.69
CA ARG A 75 -11.24 -8.43 14.12
C ARG A 75 -12.12 -9.29 15.04
N GLU A 76 -11.76 -9.39 16.32
CA GLU A 76 -12.51 -10.19 17.30
C GLU A 76 -13.98 -9.74 17.36
N ALA A 77 -14.24 -8.43 17.42
CA ALA A 77 -15.60 -7.89 17.39
C ALA A 77 -16.34 -8.14 16.06
N ALA A 78 -15.64 -8.06 14.92
CA ALA A 78 -16.23 -8.35 13.62
C ALA A 78 -16.61 -9.84 13.46
N GLU A 79 -15.77 -10.74 13.96
CA GLU A 79 -16.00 -12.19 13.90
C GLU A 79 -17.26 -12.61 14.67
N GLU A 80 -17.53 -12.01 15.83
CA GLU A 80 -18.76 -12.23 16.62
C GLU A 80 -20.04 -11.90 15.83
N LEU A 81 -19.94 -10.98 14.87
CA LEU A 81 -21.05 -10.53 14.02
C LEU A 81 -21.10 -11.23 12.65
N GLY A 82 -20.25 -12.24 12.43
CA GLY A 82 -20.13 -12.95 11.15
C GLY A 82 -19.50 -12.09 10.05
N MET A 83 -18.63 -11.15 10.41
CA MET A 83 -17.91 -10.28 9.50
C MET A 83 -16.41 -10.55 9.51
N GLY A 84 -15.75 -10.15 8.43
CA GLY A 84 -14.30 -10.07 8.29
C GLY A 84 -13.85 -8.63 8.12
N VAL A 85 -12.59 -8.36 8.46
CA VAL A 85 -11.95 -7.04 8.36
C VAL A 85 -10.85 -7.12 7.31
N VAL A 86 -10.81 -6.14 6.41
CA VAL A 86 -9.83 -6.07 5.32
C VAL A 86 -9.21 -4.67 5.24
N ALA A 87 -7.90 -4.58 5.38
CA ALA A 87 -7.13 -3.41 5.00
C ALA A 87 -6.66 -3.53 3.54
N ALA A 88 -7.23 -2.72 2.65
CA ALA A 88 -6.85 -2.63 1.24
C ALA A 88 -7.37 -1.31 0.67
N GLY A 89 -6.74 -0.77 -0.38
CA GLY A 89 -7.18 0.47 -1.02
C GLY A 89 -8.60 0.38 -1.61
N ALA A 90 -9.00 -0.82 -2.05
CA ALA A 90 -10.32 -1.18 -2.53
C ALA A 90 -10.44 -2.71 -2.50
N VAL A 91 -11.68 -3.23 -2.48
CA VAL A 91 -11.95 -4.68 -2.46
C VAL A 91 -12.61 -5.17 -3.75
N PRO A 92 -12.34 -6.42 -4.18
CA PRO A 92 -12.79 -6.94 -5.47
C PRO A 92 -14.27 -7.30 -5.54
N LEU A 93 -14.96 -7.41 -4.40
CA LEU A 93 -16.32 -7.94 -4.32
C LEU A 93 -17.22 -6.98 -3.55
N ALA A 94 -17.86 -6.05 -4.25
CA ALA A 94 -18.84 -5.15 -3.69
C ALA A 94 -20.02 -4.96 -4.65
N VAL A 95 -21.18 -4.61 -4.09
CA VAL A 95 -22.35 -4.20 -4.87
C VAL A 95 -22.59 -2.72 -4.55
N PRO A 96 -22.06 -1.77 -5.34
CA PRO A 96 -22.13 -0.34 -5.01
C PRO A 96 -23.55 0.19 -4.77
N ALA A 97 -24.54 -0.40 -5.43
CA ALA A 97 -25.96 -0.05 -5.23
C ALA A 97 -26.50 -0.40 -3.83
N GLU A 98 -25.84 -1.30 -3.11
CA GLU A 98 -26.19 -1.73 -1.75
C GLU A 98 -25.39 -0.96 -0.67
N MET A 99 -24.45 -0.09 -1.08
CA MET A 99 -23.60 0.64 -0.16
C MET A 99 -24.30 1.90 0.35
N GLU A 100 -24.31 2.06 1.67
CA GLU A 100 -25.00 3.15 2.34
C GLU A 100 -24.01 4.19 2.88
N VAL A 101 -24.36 5.45 2.72
CA VAL A 101 -23.62 6.58 3.31
C VAL A 101 -24.04 6.76 4.76
N THR A 102 -23.06 7.01 5.62
CA THR A 102 -23.27 7.26 7.05
C THR A 102 -24.17 8.48 7.26
N GLU A 103 -25.11 8.39 8.21
CA GLU A 103 -26.25 9.30 8.33
C GLU A 103 -25.96 10.62 9.06
N THR A 104 -24.74 11.14 8.97
CA THR A 104 -24.41 12.46 9.53
C THR A 104 -24.84 13.59 8.58
N PRO A 105 -25.18 14.79 9.10
CA PRO A 105 -25.45 15.95 8.26
C PRO A 105 -24.31 16.30 7.29
N ARG A 106 -23.06 16.09 7.72
CA ARG A 106 -21.85 16.33 6.91
C ARG A 106 -21.80 15.40 5.71
N TYR A 107 -21.98 14.10 5.92
CA TYR A 107 -21.90 13.10 4.86
C TYR A 107 -23.08 13.14 3.88
N ARG A 108 -24.30 13.40 4.37
CA ARG A 108 -25.45 13.65 3.49
C ARG A 108 -25.23 14.87 2.60
N ARG A 109 -24.61 15.93 3.13
CA ARG A 109 -24.23 17.11 2.34
C ARG A 109 -23.15 16.77 1.31
N MET A 110 -22.11 16.01 1.68
CA MET A 110 -21.11 15.56 0.72
C MET A 110 -21.73 14.74 -0.43
N LEU A 111 -22.67 13.83 -0.13
CA LEU A 111 -23.37 13.08 -1.17
C LEU A 111 -24.17 14.00 -2.12
N ALA A 112 -24.83 15.02 -1.58
CA ALA A 112 -25.58 16.00 -2.35
C ALA A 112 -24.67 16.89 -3.23
N ASP A 113 -23.53 17.31 -2.70
CA ASP A 113 -22.63 18.26 -3.36
C ASP A 113 -21.72 17.57 -4.41
N TYR A 114 -21.19 16.37 -4.12
CA TYR A 114 -20.17 15.69 -4.93
C TYR A 114 -20.68 14.47 -5.73
N GLN A 115 -21.91 14.02 -5.47
CA GLN A 115 -22.65 13.06 -6.29
C GLN A 115 -21.85 11.78 -6.62
N LEU A 116 -21.44 11.60 -7.89
CA LEU A 116 -20.76 10.41 -8.38
C LEU A 116 -19.51 10.08 -7.54
N LEU A 117 -18.72 11.09 -7.19
CA LEU A 117 -17.47 10.89 -6.44
C LEU A 117 -17.75 10.34 -5.04
N ALA A 118 -18.78 10.85 -4.36
CA ALA A 118 -19.17 10.35 -3.05
C ALA A 118 -19.70 8.90 -3.12
N ARG A 119 -20.39 8.51 -4.20
CA ARG A 119 -20.90 7.14 -4.40
C ARG A 119 -19.80 6.13 -4.74
N GLU A 120 -18.76 6.57 -5.43
CA GLU A 120 -17.61 5.73 -5.80
C GLU A 120 -16.50 5.72 -4.75
N GLN A 121 -16.67 6.44 -3.63
CA GLN A 121 -15.75 6.50 -2.50
C GLN A 121 -15.80 5.20 -1.66
N LEU A 122 -15.62 4.05 -2.30
CA LEU A 122 -15.48 2.73 -1.67
C LEU A 122 -14.00 2.37 -1.56
N ILE A 123 -13.22 3.30 -1.02
CA ILE A 123 -11.75 3.23 -0.96
C ILE A 123 -11.29 3.48 0.47
N CYS A 124 -10.22 2.80 0.89
CA CYS A 124 -9.63 2.96 2.21
C CYS A 124 -8.16 3.41 2.13
N GLY A 125 -7.76 4.38 2.95
CA GLY A 125 -6.39 4.86 3.08
C GLY A 125 -5.69 4.39 4.36
N THR A 126 -4.38 4.64 4.39
CA THR A 126 -3.61 4.73 5.63
C THR A 126 -2.98 6.12 5.67
N GLN A 127 -3.16 6.83 6.77
CA GLN A 127 -2.60 8.16 6.99
C GLN A 127 -1.49 8.07 8.04
N VAL A 128 -0.39 8.79 7.80
CA VAL A 128 0.72 8.88 8.76
C VAL A 128 0.94 10.32 9.16
N HIS A 129 0.93 10.56 10.47
CA HIS A 129 1.23 11.85 11.07
C HIS A 129 2.63 11.83 11.66
N VAL A 130 3.41 12.87 11.37
CA VAL A 130 4.71 13.14 12.01
C VAL A 130 4.63 14.48 12.72
N GLU A 131 5.01 14.53 13.99
CA GLU A 131 5.02 15.74 14.81
C GLU A 131 5.86 16.86 14.19
N LEU A 132 5.22 18.00 13.90
CA LEU A 132 5.87 19.18 13.35
C LEU A 132 5.10 20.44 13.76
N PRO A 133 5.35 20.97 14.97
CA PRO A 133 4.53 22.04 15.55
C PRO A 133 4.69 23.40 14.88
N ASP A 134 5.86 23.69 14.32
CA ASP A 134 6.06 24.92 13.56
C ASP A 134 5.34 24.82 12.21
N ARG A 135 4.28 25.62 12.05
CA ARG A 135 3.42 25.62 10.86
C ARG A 135 4.16 26.09 9.59
N ASP A 136 5.08 27.02 9.72
CA ASP A 136 5.88 27.50 8.59
C ASP A 136 6.86 26.40 8.14
N GLU A 137 7.47 25.68 9.08
CA GLU A 137 8.27 24.48 8.78
C GLU A 137 7.40 23.38 8.15
N ALA A 138 6.18 23.14 8.65
CA ALA A 138 5.28 22.13 8.11
C ALA A 138 4.90 22.40 6.65
N VAL A 139 4.56 23.65 6.30
CA VAL A 139 4.26 24.02 4.91
C VAL A 139 5.46 23.82 4.00
N ARG A 140 6.66 24.27 4.43
CA ARG A 140 7.88 24.10 3.63
C ARG A 140 8.30 22.64 3.50
N ALA A 141 8.15 21.85 4.57
CA ALA A 141 8.39 20.41 4.55
C ALA A 141 7.45 19.70 3.58
N ALA A 142 6.15 20.04 3.56
CA ALA A 142 5.17 19.47 2.64
C ALA A 142 5.61 19.58 1.16
N ILE A 143 6.16 20.74 0.76
CA ILE A 143 6.68 20.97 -0.59
C ILE A 143 7.91 20.10 -0.86
N ARG A 144 8.82 19.99 0.10
CA ARG A 144 10.06 19.23 -0.03
C ARG A 144 9.85 17.73 -0.09
N VAL A 145 8.85 17.19 0.61
CA VAL A 145 8.56 15.75 0.60
C VAL A 145 7.74 15.32 -0.62
N ALA A 146 7.03 16.25 -1.28
CA ALA A 146 6.18 16.00 -2.44
C ALA A 146 6.79 15.10 -3.54
N PRO A 147 8.06 15.29 -3.99
CA PRO A 147 8.67 14.42 -4.98
C PRO A 147 8.85 12.95 -4.55
N TYR A 148 8.81 12.65 -3.26
CA TYR A 148 9.01 11.30 -2.72
C TYR A 148 7.69 10.54 -2.51
N LEU A 149 6.54 11.23 -2.59
CA LEU A 149 5.21 10.62 -2.46
C LEU A 149 4.94 9.40 -3.37
N PRO A 150 5.43 9.33 -4.62
CA PRO A 150 5.27 8.14 -5.46
C PRO A 150 5.86 6.87 -4.84
N ILE A 151 6.91 6.99 -4.01
CA ILE A 151 7.56 5.85 -3.35
C ILE A 151 6.61 5.25 -2.29
N PHE A 152 6.02 6.10 -1.45
CA PHE A 152 5.07 5.68 -0.42
C PHE A 152 3.82 5.03 -1.03
N LEU A 153 3.31 5.57 -2.14
CA LEU A 153 2.19 4.95 -2.86
C LEU A 153 2.57 3.59 -3.45
N ALA A 154 3.77 3.45 -4.02
CA ALA A 154 4.21 2.18 -4.58
C ALA A 154 4.34 1.09 -3.49
N LEU A 155 4.90 1.43 -2.32
CA LEU A 155 5.01 0.54 -1.17
C LEU A 155 3.65 0.09 -0.64
N SER A 156 2.66 1.00 -0.58
CA SER A 156 1.36 0.70 0.00
C SER A 156 0.32 0.13 -0.97
N ALA A 157 0.59 0.14 -2.28
CA ALA A 157 -0.38 -0.22 -3.32
C ALA A 157 -1.03 -1.60 -3.10
N SER A 158 -2.36 -1.58 -2.91
CA SER A 158 -3.13 -2.74 -2.45
C SER A 158 -4.51 -2.84 -3.09
N SER A 159 -4.77 -2.16 -4.21
CA SER A 159 -6.09 -2.10 -4.83
C SER A 159 -6.08 -2.38 -6.34
N PRO A 160 -5.68 -3.57 -6.80
CA PRO A 160 -5.64 -3.90 -8.22
C PRO A 160 -7.00 -4.17 -8.85
N PHE A 161 -7.98 -4.59 -8.05
CA PHE A 161 -9.32 -4.96 -8.52
C PHE A 161 -10.34 -3.87 -8.20
N TRP A 162 -11.33 -3.72 -9.07
CA TRP A 162 -12.49 -2.87 -8.82
C TRP A 162 -13.63 -3.67 -8.18
N SER A 163 -14.69 -2.98 -7.75
CA SER A 163 -15.82 -3.57 -7.00
C SER A 163 -16.53 -4.73 -7.71
N ASP A 164 -16.45 -4.78 -9.04
CA ASP A 164 -17.03 -5.82 -9.89
C ASP A 164 -16.09 -7.03 -10.11
N GLY A 165 -14.91 -7.02 -9.50
CA GLY A 165 -13.89 -8.04 -9.64
C GLY A 165 -12.99 -7.88 -10.87
N SER A 166 -13.20 -6.83 -11.66
CA SER A 166 -12.35 -6.53 -12.81
C SER A 166 -10.95 -6.13 -12.35
N ASP A 167 -9.92 -6.70 -12.97
CA ASP A 167 -8.55 -6.18 -12.80
C ASP A 167 -8.47 -4.83 -13.52
N THR A 168 -8.20 -3.77 -12.77
CA THR A 168 -8.15 -2.40 -13.29
C THR A 168 -6.93 -2.16 -14.17
N GLY A 169 -5.93 -3.03 -14.07
CA GLY A 169 -4.60 -2.80 -14.58
C GLY A 169 -3.79 -1.84 -13.72
N TYR A 170 -4.27 -1.34 -12.58
CA TYR A 170 -3.48 -0.50 -11.66
C TYR A 170 -3.01 -1.31 -10.46
N ALA A 171 -1.96 -0.87 -9.77
CA ALA A 171 -1.61 -1.36 -8.45
C ALA A 171 -2.44 -0.67 -7.35
N SER A 172 -2.77 0.62 -7.56
CA SER A 172 -3.70 1.39 -6.73
C SER A 172 -4.85 1.97 -7.57
N ALA A 173 -5.99 1.28 -7.59
CA ALA A 173 -7.23 1.82 -8.13
C ALA A 173 -7.78 2.94 -7.25
N ARG A 174 -7.53 2.88 -5.93
CA ARG A 174 -7.87 3.96 -4.99
C ARG A 174 -7.37 5.32 -5.46
N THR A 175 -6.12 5.38 -5.92
CA THR A 175 -5.54 6.64 -6.38
C THR A 175 -6.34 7.27 -7.54
N LEU A 176 -6.88 6.46 -8.45
CA LEU A 176 -7.68 6.96 -9.57
C LEU A 176 -9.02 7.54 -9.12
N VAL A 177 -9.63 6.94 -8.12
CA VAL A 177 -10.86 7.45 -7.50
C VAL A 177 -10.56 8.76 -6.79
N TRP A 178 -9.51 8.76 -5.96
CA TRP A 178 -9.11 9.88 -5.13
C TRP A 178 -8.75 11.12 -5.95
N GLN A 179 -8.00 10.96 -7.05
CA GLN A 179 -7.54 12.03 -7.94
C GLN A 179 -8.65 12.83 -8.65
N ARG A 180 -9.91 12.39 -8.57
CA ARG A 180 -11.05 13.11 -9.14
C ARG A 180 -11.64 14.12 -8.17
N TRP A 181 -11.29 14.07 -6.89
CA TRP A 181 -11.75 15.04 -5.90
C TRP A 181 -11.08 16.40 -6.13
N PRO A 182 -11.81 17.54 -5.92
CA PRO A 182 -11.38 18.86 -6.39
C PRO A 182 -10.03 19.36 -5.85
N THR A 183 -9.65 18.91 -4.66
CA THR A 183 -8.45 19.32 -3.92
C THR A 183 -7.47 18.17 -3.71
N SER A 184 -7.67 17.04 -4.41
CA SER A 184 -6.75 15.91 -4.35
C SER A 184 -5.47 16.17 -5.17
N GLY A 185 -4.37 15.55 -4.77
CA GLY A 185 -3.09 15.67 -5.45
C GLY A 185 -2.09 16.59 -4.74
N PRO A 186 -1.10 17.14 -5.47
CA PRO A 186 -0.08 18.00 -4.90
C PRO A 186 -0.67 19.30 -4.33
N ALA A 187 -0.22 19.69 -3.14
CA ALA A 187 -0.55 20.98 -2.53
C ALA A 187 -0.05 22.15 -3.40
N PRO A 188 -0.70 23.33 -3.34
CA PRO A 188 -0.20 24.54 -3.98
C PRO A 188 1.14 24.95 -3.34
N PHE A 189 1.96 25.64 -4.12
CA PHE A 189 3.19 26.23 -3.59
C PHE A 189 2.83 27.35 -2.59
N ALA A 190 3.35 27.25 -1.37
CA ALA A 190 3.26 28.26 -0.32
C ALA A 190 4.58 28.30 0.47
N SER A 191 5.11 29.48 0.73
CA SER A 191 6.38 29.66 1.45
C SER A 191 6.21 29.85 2.96
N SER A 192 4.98 30.06 3.41
CA SER A 192 4.58 30.26 4.80
C SER A 192 3.19 29.68 5.10
N ALA A 193 2.90 29.47 6.37
CA ALA A 193 1.59 29.11 6.90
C ALA A 193 0.51 30.12 6.50
N ALA A 194 0.84 31.41 6.51
CA ALA A 194 -0.10 32.46 6.13
C ALA A 194 -0.51 32.36 4.65
N GLU A 195 0.43 32.09 3.74
CA GLU A 195 0.13 31.86 2.32
C GLU A 195 -0.70 30.58 2.11
N TYR A 196 -0.36 29.52 2.83
CA TYR A 196 -1.10 28.26 2.79
C TYR A 196 -2.55 28.43 3.29
N ASP A 197 -2.74 29.11 4.42
CA ASP A 197 -4.06 29.38 4.99
C ASP A 197 -4.90 30.28 4.07
N ALA A 198 -4.28 31.28 3.43
CA ALA A 198 -4.95 32.12 2.43
C ALA A 198 -5.40 31.31 1.20
N ALA A 199 -4.59 30.35 0.74
CA ALA A 199 -4.97 29.46 -0.36
C ALA A 199 -6.15 28.55 0.01
N ILE A 200 -6.17 27.99 1.23
CA ILE A 200 -7.31 27.20 1.72
C ILE A 200 -8.56 28.08 1.86
N ALA A 201 -8.43 29.29 2.43
CA ALA A 201 -9.54 30.21 2.57
C ALA A 201 -10.16 30.57 1.21
N ALA A 202 -9.34 30.72 0.17
CA ALA A 202 -9.82 30.96 -1.19
C ALA A 202 -10.61 29.76 -1.76
N LEU A 203 -10.17 28.52 -1.51
CA LEU A 203 -10.90 27.30 -1.92
C LEU A 203 -12.25 27.15 -1.21
N VAL A 204 -12.32 27.52 0.07
CA VAL A 204 -13.59 27.54 0.82
C VAL A 204 -14.49 28.66 0.30
N ALA A 205 -13.95 29.86 0.11
CA ALA A 205 -14.70 31.02 -0.38
C ALA A 205 -15.25 30.83 -1.81
N SER A 206 -14.59 30.01 -2.64
CA SER A 206 -15.09 29.68 -3.98
C SER A 206 -16.29 28.74 -3.97
N GLY A 207 -16.60 28.10 -2.84
CA GLY A 207 -17.66 27.11 -2.71
C GLY A 207 -17.35 25.76 -3.36
N VAL A 208 -16.12 25.55 -3.85
CA VAL A 208 -15.67 24.25 -4.40
C VAL A 208 -15.50 23.21 -3.29
N ILE A 209 -15.09 23.66 -2.11
CA ILE A 209 -15.08 22.86 -0.89
C ILE A 209 -15.88 23.53 0.22
N SER A 210 -16.52 22.71 1.07
CA SER A 210 -17.42 23.19 2.12
C SER A 210 -16.69 23.66 3.38
N ASP A 211 -15.52 23.07 3.68
CA ASP A 211 -14.72 23.35 4.86
C ASP A 211 -13.25 22.92 4.65
N PRO A 212 -12.30 23.39 5.48
CA PRO A 212 -10.88 23.01 5.39
C PRO A 212 -10.61 21.50 5.50
N GLY A 213 -11.53 20.72 6.09
CA GLY A 213 -11.42 19.26 6.17
C GLY A 213 -11.54 18.57 4.80
N MET A 214 -12.04 19.27 3.78
CA MET A 214 -12.09 18.82 2.40
C MET A 214 -10.84 19.17 1.58
N VAL A 215 -9.73 19.52 2.22
CA VAL A 215 -8.44 19.71 1.55
C VAL A 215 -7.75 18.36 1.42
N TYR A 216 -7.81 17.74 0.24
CA TYR A 216 -7.40 16.34 0.04
C TYR A 216 -5.98 16.17 -0.52
N TYR A 217 -5.09 17.12 -0.24
CA TYR A 217 -3.69 17.04 -0.69
C TYR A 217 -3.03 15.73 -0.23
N ASP A 218 -2.17 15.18 -1.10
CA ASP A 218 -1.49 13.89 -0.86
C ASP A 218 -0.57 13.93 0.37
N VAL A 219 -0.11 15.13 0.73
CA VAL A 219 0.55 15.48 1.99
C VAL A 219 0.12 16.89 2.40
N ARG A 220 -0.12 17.13 3.69
CA ARG A 220 -0.52 18.45 4.20
C ARG A 220 -0.09 18.67 5.65
N PRO A 221 0.12 19.93 6.08
CA PRO A 221 -0.01 20.27 7.49
C PRO A 221 -1.41 19.90 7.97
N SER A 222 -1.51 19.10 9.04
CA SER A 222 -2.80 18.70 9.60
C SER A 222 -3.60 19.92 10.05
N ALA A 223 -4.92 19.87 9.85
CA ALA A 223 -5.84 20.92 10.29
C ALA A 223 -6.18 20.81 11.79
N LYS A 224 -5.96 19.64 12.40
CA LYS A 224 -6.34 19.34 13.79
C LYS A 224 -5.13 19.16 14.70
N LEU A 225 -4.06 18.57 14.17
CA LEU A 225 -2.88 18.18 14.94
C LEU A 225 -1.66 19.01 14.51
N PRO A 226 -0.69 19.25 15.41
CA PRO A 226 0.58 19.91 15.08
C PRO A 226 1.52 18.94 14.33
N THR A 227 1.06 18.39 13.20
CA THR A 227 1.74 17.33 12.45
C THR A 227 1.76 17.63 10.95
N LEU A 228 2.72 17.02 10.26
CA LEU A 228 2.65 16.81 8.82
C LEU A 228 1.99 15.45 8.56
N GLU A 229 0.98 15.43 7.71
CA GLU A 229 0.10 14.30 7.46
C GLU A 229 0.28 13.78 6.03
N LEU A 230 0.74 12.54 5.90
CA LEU A 230 0.83 11.77 4.65
C LEU A 230 -0.51 11.06 4.39
N ARG A 231 -1.11 11.24 3.21
CA ARG A 231 -2.43 10.70 2.85
C ARG A 231 -2.46 9.93 1.53
N VAL A 232 -1.32 9.85 0.86
CA VAL A 232 -1.18 9.24 -0.48
C VAL A 232 -1.41 7.73 -0.45
N CYS A 233 -1.14 7.07 0.68
CA CYS A 233 -1.11 5.61 0.78
C CYS A 233 -2.50 4.98 0.67
N ASP A 234 -2.61 3.90 -0.09
CA ASP A 234 -3.65 2.88 0.10
C ASP A 234 -3.60 2.30 1.52
N SER A 235 -4.75 1.81 2.01
CA SER A 235 -4.81 0.98 3.21
C SER A 235 -3.96 -0.27 3.04
N CYS A 236 -3.13 -0.57 4.04
CA CYS A 236 -2.09 -1.60 3.95
C CYS A 236 -2.53 -2.90 4.63
N PRO A 237 -2.61 -4.05 3.94
CA PRO A 237 -2.91 -5.31 4.62
C PRO A 237 -1.90 -5.66 5.71
N SER A 238 -0.62 -5.35 5.50
CA SER A 238 0.47 -5.66 6.45
C SER A 238 0.78 -4.46 7.36
N VAL A 239 0.78 -4.68 8.68
CA VAL A 239 1.22 -3.67 9.68
C VAL A 239 2.68 -3.27 9.44
N ASP A 240 3.53 -4.21 9.06
CA ASP A 240 4.95 -3.95 8.81
C ASP A 240 5.16 -2.97 7.64
N THR A 241 4.26 -2.96 6.65
CA THR A 241 4.27 -1.95 5.58
C THR A 241 3.94 -0.56 6.13
N ILE A 242 3.04 -0.46 7.11
CA ILE A 242 2.68 0.79 7.76
C ILE A 242 3.87 1.31 8.59
N VAL A 243 4.52 0.43 9.36
CA VAL A 243 5.72 0.77 10.14
C VAL A 243 6.85 1.26 9.22
N LEU A 244 7.08 0.57 8.11
CA LEU A 244 8.03 0.98 7.09
C LEU A 244 7.72 2.40 6.55
N VAL A 245 6.47 2.63 6.15
CA VAL A 245 6.01 3.94 5.66
C VAL A 245 6.18 5.02 6.74
N ALA A 246 5.84 4.72 7.99
CA ALA A 246 5.95 5.66 9.11
C ALA A 246 7.40 6.04 9.42
N GLY A 247 8.31 5.07 9.50
CA GLY A 247 9.73 5.31 9.73
C GLY A 247 10.38 6.09 8.58
N LEU A 248 10.12 5.72 7.33
CA LEU A 248 10.62 6.43 6.16
C LEU A 248 10.07 7.86 6.07
N PHE A 249 8.77 8.06 6.35
CA PHE A 249 8.17 9.39 6.31
C PHE A 249 8.71 10.27 7.43
N ARG A 250 8.86 9.75 8.66
CA ARG A 250 9.52 10.47 9.76
C ARG A 250 10.94 10.90 9.40
N ALA A 251 11.77 9.97 8.92
CA ALA A 251 13.15 10.25 8.53
C ALA A 251 13.24 11.28 7.39
N LEU A 252 12.32 11.21 6.42
CA LEU A 252 12.22 12.19 5.35
C LEU A 252 11.83 13.58 5.89
N VAL A 253 10.85 13.68 6.78
CA VAL A 253 10.47 14.94 7.44
C VAL A 253 11.64 15.52 8.22
N ASP A 254 12.37 14.69 8.98
CA ASP A 254 13.56 15.11 9.72
C ASP A 254 14.62 15.73 8.81
N ARG A 255 14.92 15.06 7.68
CA ARG A 255 15.86 15.54 6.67
C ARG A 255 15.40 16.87 6.07
N GLU A 256 14.15 16.97 5.63
CA GLU A 256 13.66 18.16 4.95
C GLU A 256 13.49 19.36 5.88
N VAL A 257 13.19 19.14 7.17
CA VAL A 257 13.22 20.21 8.16
C VAL A 257 14.65 20.69 8.40
N ALA A 258 15.65 19.81 8.41
CA ALA A 258 17.05 20.22 8.49
C ALA A 258 17.45 21.13 7.30
N HIS A 259 17.04 20.79 6.08
CA HIS A 259 17.23 21.64 4.89
C HIS A 259 16.47 22.98 4.99
N CYS A 260 15.27 23.00 5.59
CA CYS A 260 14.56 24.26 5.83
C CYS A 260 15.34 25.17 6.79
N ARG A 261 15.92 24.60 7.85
CA ARG A 261 16.66 25.34 8.88
C ARG A 261 18.04 25.80 8.41
N SER A 262 18.67 25.10 7.47
CA SER A 262 19.92 25.55 6.83
C SER A 262 19.71 26.70 5.85
N GLY A 263 18.45 27.02 5.50
CA GLY A 263 18.11 28.06 4.54
C GLY A 263 18.22 27.61 3.09
N ASP A 264 18.17 26.29 2.83
CA ASP A 264 18.18 25.77 1.47
C ASP A 264 16.95 26.30 0.71
N PRO A 265 17.06 26.61 -0.60
CA PRO A 265 15.92 27.06 -1.39
C PRO A 265 14.87 25.95 -1.49
N LEU A 266 13.59 26.33 -1.53
CA LEU A 266 12.51 25.37 -1.81
C LEU A 266 12.68 24.78 -3.21
N PRO A 267 12.43 23.47 -3.38
CA PRO A 267 12.55 22.83 -4.67
C PRO A 267 11.49 23.39 -5.64
N ASN A 268 11.93 23.77 -6.84
CA ASN A 268 11.03 24.21 -7.91
C ASN A 268 10.60 23.01 -8.76
N ILE A 269 9.68 22.21 -8.23
CA ILE A 269 9.19 21.00 -8.89
C ILE A 269 7.81 21.27 -9.48
N SER A 270 7.61 20.88 -10.73
CA SER A 270 6.32 21.01 -11.40
C SER A 270 5.27 20.16 -10.68
N PRO A 271 4.15 20.74 -10.21
CA PRO A 271 3.04 19.96 -9.66
C PRO A 271 2.47 18.95 -10.67
N THR A 272 2.52 19.27 -11.96
CA THR A 272 2.13 18.36 -13.04
C THR A 272 3.02 17.13 -13.09
N LEU A 273 4.33 17.29 -12.88
CA LEU A 273 5.26 16.16 -12.84
C LEU A 273 5.00 15.29 -11.60
N VAL A 274 4.82 15.88 -10.42
CA VAL A 274 4.48 15.12 -9.20
C VAL A 274 3.20 14.32 -9.41
N ARG A 275 2.15 14.94 -9.96
CA ARG A 275 0.88 14.27 -10.28
C ARG A 275 1.07 13.12 -11.28
N ALA A 276 1.90 13.31 -12.30
CA ALA A 276 2.23 12.26 -13.27
C ALA A 276 3.03 11.10 -12.64
N ALA A 277 3.93 11.41 -11.70
CA ALA A 277 4.70 10.42 -10.95
C ALA A 277 3.81 9.60 -10.00
N ILE A 278 2.87 10.24 -9.31
CA ILE A 278 1.83 9.56 -8.51
C ILE A 278 0.99 8.64 -9.38
N TRP A 279 0.53 9.13 -10.53
CA TRP A 279 -0.23 8.29 -11.47
C TRP A 279 0.61 7.08 -11.96
N ARG A 280 1.90 7.28 -12.23
CA ARG A 280 2.81 6.18 -12.58
C ARG A 280 2.94 5.17 -11.45
N ALA A 281 3.15 5.62 -10.21
CA ALA A 281 3.21 4.74 -9.05
C ALA A 281 1.91 3.94 -8.86
N ALA A 282 0.75 4.60 -9.01
CA ALA A 282 -0.54 3.93 -8.98
C ALA A 282 -0.66 2.83 -10.05
N ARG A 283 -0.08 3.02 -11.24
CA ARG A 283 -0.10 2.04 -12.33
C ARG A 283 0.87 0.88 -12.12
N SER A 284 2.07 1.19 -11.66
CA SER A 284 3.22 0.26 -11.64
C SER A 284 3.36 -0.52 -10.33
N GLY A 285 2.99 0.06 -9.19
CA GLY A 285 3.32 -0.50 -7.88
C GLY A 285 4.84 -0.66 -7.71
N LEU A 286 5.26 -1.73 -7.03
CA LEU A 286 6.68 -2.10 -6.87
C LEU A 286 7.21 -2.94 -8.04
N GLU A 287 6.33 -3.38 -8.93
CA GLU A 287 6.65 -4.33 -10.00
C GLU A 287 7.14 -3.65 -11.29
N GLY A 288 6.81 -2.37 -11.48
CA GLY A 288 7.19 -1.62 -12.67
C GLY A 288 8.13 -0.45 -12.38
N ASP A 289 8.23 0.45 -13.35
CA ASP A 289 9.01 1.68 -13.20
C ASP A 289 8.23 2.75 -12.42
N LEU A 290 8.95 3.49 -11.59
CA LEU A 290 8.54 4.78 -11.02
C LEU A 290 9.22 5.92 -11.77
N VAL A 291 8.77 7.16 -11.53
CA VAL A 291 9.43 8.36 -12.04
C VAL A 291 10.33 8.93 -10.96
N ASP A 292 11.62 9.07 -11.28
CA ASP A 292 12.51 9.92 -10.49
C ASP A 292 12.12 11.38 -10.71
N VAL A 293 11.48 12.02 -9.73
CA VAL A 293 10.93 13.37 -9.88
C VAL A 293 12.02 14.44 -9.93
N GLU A 294 13.17 14.19 -9.31
CA GLU A 294 14.31 15.12 -9.28
C GLU A 294 15.07 15.08 -10.62
N ASN A 295 15.16 13.91 -11.24
CA ASN A 295 15.69 13.72 -12.60
C ASN A 295 14.68 12.93 -13.46
N PRO A 296 13.72 13.59 -14.13
CA PRO A 296 12.52 13.00 -14.74
C PRO A 296 12.79 11.86 -15.74
N ARG A 297 13.01 10.65 -15.22
CA ARG A 297 13.29 9.43 -15.96
C ARG A 297 12.61 8.24 -15.29
N PRO A 298 12.16 7.25 -16.07
CA PRO A 298 11.71 6.00 -15.52
C PRO A 298 12.88 5.22 -14.94
N HIS A 299 12.70 4.67 -13.74
CA HIS A 299 13.63 3.72 -13.12
C HIS A 299 12.83 2.61 -12.43
N PRO A 300 13.38 1.39 -12.33
CA PRO A 300 12.76 0.31 -11.58
C PRO A 300 12.42 0.76 -10.15
N ALA A 301 11.21 0.43 -9.67
CA ALA A 301 10.78 0.84 -8.33
C ALA A 301 11.77 0.43 -7.24
N ALA A 302 12.34 -0.78 -7.34
CA ALA A 302 13.31 -1.30 -6.39
C ALA A 302 14.56 -0.41 -6.27
N GLU A 303 15.10 0.06 -7.40
CA GLU A 303 16.27 0.96 -7.40
C GLU A 303 15.94 2.31 -6.74
N ILE A 304 14.78 2.89 -7.06
CA ILE A 304 14.35 4.16 -6.45
C ILE A 304 14.17 4.00 -4.94
N VAL A 305 13.48 2.94 -4.49
CA VAL A 305 13.25 2.66 -3.08
C VAL A 305 14.57 2.47 -2.33
N GLN A 306 15.49 1.66 -2.85
CA GLN A 306 16.80 1.41 -2.22
C GLN A 306 17.63 2.69 -2.09
N ARG A 307 17.74 3.48 -3.16
CA ARG A 307 18.44 4.78 -3.11
C ARG A 307 17.80 5.75 -2.12
N PHE A 308 16.46 5.76 -2.05
CA PHE A 308 15.73 6.60 -1.12
C PHE A 308 16.03 6.24 0.33
N VAL A 309 15.97 4.95 0.67
CA VAL A 309 16.26 4.45 2.02
C VAL A 309 17.71 4.73 2.42
N GLU A 310 18.69 4.45 1.55
CA GLU A 310 20.10 4.77 1.83
C GLU A 310 20.30 6.29 2.01
N GLY A 311 19.60 7.11 1.23
CA GLY A 311 19.60 8.57 1.35
C GLY A 311 18.99 9.11 2.66
N LEU A 312 18.28 8.27 3.43
CA LEU A 312 17.71 8.59 4.74
C LEU A 312 18.50 7.97 5.90
N ARG A 313 19.59 7.24 5.61
CA ARG A 313 20.40 6.57 6.62
C ARG A 313 20.83 7.47 7.78
N PRO A 314 21.32 8.72 7.58
CA PRO A 314 21.72 9.56 8.71
C PRO A 314 20.59 9.85 9.70
N GLN A 315 19.34 9.95 9.22
CA GLN A 315 18.17 10.18 10.06
C GLN A 315 17.73 8.90 10.76
N LEU A 316 17.72 7.78 10.05
CA LEU A 316 17.39 6.46 10.60
C LEU A 316 18.41 5.99 11.65
N ASP A 317 19.71 6.21 11.45
CA ASP A 317 20.75 5.92 12.43
C ASP A 317 20.59 6.78 13.69
N ALA A 318 20.15 8.04 13.55
CA ALA A 318 19.96 8.94 14.68
C ALA A 318 18.79 8.55 15.59
N THR A 319 17.77 7.88 15.05
CA THR A 319 16.62 7.35 15.80
C THR A 319 16.80 5.89 16.19
N GLY A 320 17.79 5.19 15.64
CA GLY A 320 18.04 3.77 15.87
C GLY A 320 17.19 2.85 14.99
N ASP A 321 16.49 3.39 13.98
CA ASP A 321 15.54 2.63 13.14
C ASP A 321 16.19 2.01 11.90
N TRP A 322 17.48 2.24 11.64
CA TRP A 322 18.13 1.79 10.39
C TRP A 322 17.98 0.28 10.15
N GLU A 323 18.26 -0.55 11.15
CA GLU A 323 18.20 -2.01 11.01
C GLU A 323 16.77 -2.50 10.74
N GLU A 324 15.77 -1.95 11.45
CA GLU A 324 14.36 -2.30 11.24
C GLU A 324 13.89 -1.86 9.85
N ILE A 325 14.12 -0.60 9.48
CA ILE A 325 13.62 -0.04 8.22
C ILE A 325 14.32 -0.63 7.00
N SER A 326 15.62 -0.91 7.08
CA SER A 326 16.33 -1.62 6.00
C SER A 326 15.80 -3.04 5.82
N ALA A 327 15.61 -3.80 6.90
CA ALA A 327 15.04 -5.14 6.83
C ALA A 327 13.60 -5.16 6.30
N LEU A 328 12.76 -4.21 6.74
CA LEU A 328 11.40 -4.06 6.23
C LEU A 328 11.37 -3.66 4.74
N THR A 329 12.32 -2.82 4.31
CA THR A 329 12.47 -2.42 2.90
C THR A 329 12.84 -3.62 2.03
N GLU A 330 13.86 -4.38 2.42
CA GLU A 330 14.26 -5.61 1.73
C GLU A 330 13.07 -6.57 1.62
N ARG A 331 12.36 -6.75 2.73
CA ARG A 331 11.17 -7.61 2.77
C ARG A 331 10.04 -7.15 1.86
N ALA A 332 9.75 -5.86 1.82
CA ALA A 332 8.73 -5.30 0.94
C ALA A 332 9.10 -5.51 -0.53
N LEU A 333 10.36 -5.25 -0.88
CA LEU A 333 10.88 -5.47 -2.22
C LEU A 333 10.90 -6.96 -2.60
N GLU A 334 11.15 -7.86 -1.65
CA GLU A 334 11.13 -9.33 -1.80
C GLU A 334 9.74 -9.93 -1.99
N LEU A 335 8.71 -9.37 -1.35
CA LEU A 335 7.33 -9.86 -1.46
C LEU A 335 6.59 -9.27 -2.66
N GLY A 336 6.97 -8.05 -3.05
CA GLY A 336 6.23 -7.20 -3.99
C GLY A 336 5.03 -6.53 -3.34
N SER A 337 4.34 -5.68 -4.11
CA SER A 337 3.16 -4.96 -3.65
C SER A 337 2.02 -5.91 -3.26
N SER A 338 1.11 -5.49 -2.36
CA SER A 338 -0.10 -6.27 -2.07
C SER A 338 -0.90 -6.51 -3.35
N ALA A 339 -0.95 -5.52 -4.25
CA ALA A 339 -1.60 -5.67 -5.55
C ALA A 339 -1.07 -6.87 -6.36
N SER A 340 0.25 -7.07 -6.38
CA SER A 340 0.86 -8.24 -7.02
C SER A 340 0.50 -9.54 -6.31
N ARG A 341 0.45 -9.56 -4.98
CA ARG A 341 0.07 -10.76 -4.20
C ARG A 341 -1.38 -11.15 -4.44
N GLN A 342 -2.29 -10.18 -4.50
CA GLN A 342 -3.70 -10.40 -4.82
C GLN A 342 -3.89 -11.01 -6.22
N ARG A 343 -3.19 -10.50 -7.24
CA ARG A 343 -3.20 -11.11 -8.58
C ARG A 343 -2.68 -12.55 -8.57
N ARG A 344 -1.63 -12.83 -7.79
CA ARG A 344 -1.14 -14.21 -7.61
C ARG A 344 -2.17 -15.11 -6.93
N ALA A 345 -2.88 -14.63 -5.91
CA ALA A 345 -3.96 -15.39 -5.26
C ALA A 345 -5.06 -15.73 -6.26
N LEU A 346 -5.51 -14.76 -7.07
CA LEU A 346 -6.51 -15.01 -8.12
C LEU A 346 -6.04 -16.08 -9.11
N ARG A 347 -4.77 -16.02 -9.57
CA ARG A 347 -4.23 -16.96 -10.56
C ARG A 347 -4.18 -18.42 -10.09
N ARG A 348 -4.16 -18.69 -8.78
CA ARG A 348 -4.07 -20.07 -8.26
C ARG A 348 -5.31 -20.91 -8.60
N ARG A 349 -6.51 -20.34 -8.48
CA ARG A 349 -7.78 -21.07 -8.71
C ARG A 349 -8.83 -20.31 -9.53
N GLY A 350 -8.54 -19.09 -9.98
CA GLY A 350 -9.48 -18.24 -10.71
C GLY A 350 -10.59 -17.63 -9.86
N LYS A 351 -10.52 -17.69 -8.52
CA LYS A 351 -11.59 -17.23 -7.62
C LYS A 351 -11.23 -15.91 -6.93
N LEU A 352 -12.12 -14.93 -7.04
CA LEU A 352 -11.97 -13.64 -6.34
C LEU A 352 -12.11 -13.77 -4.81
N THR A 353 -12.79 -14.81 -4.32
CA THR A 353 -12.83 -15.11 -2.88
C THR A 353 -11.43 -15.36 -2.32
N ASP A 354 -10.52 -15.95 -3.12
CA ASP A 354 -9.14 -16.21 -2.70
C ASP A 354 -8.35 -14.91 -2.48
N VAL A 355 -8.73 -13.85 -3.19
CA VAL A 355 -8.16 -12.51 -3.00
C VAL A 355 -8.65 -11.92 -1.68
N VAL A 356 -9.94 -12.05 -1.39
CA VAL A 356 -10.53 -11.56 -0.13
C VAL A 356 -10.00 -12.36 1.06
N ASP A 357 -9.88 -13.68 0.95
CA ASP A 357 -9.31 -14.55 1.98
C ASP A 357 -7.84 -14.17 2.25
N LEU A 358 -7.02 -13.97 1.22
CA LEU A 358 -5.65 -13.47 1.38
C LEU A 358 -5.62 -12.14 2.13
N LEU A 359 -6.48 -11.19 1.75
CA LEU A 359 -6.51 -9.87 2.39
C LEU A 359 -6.95 -9.94 3.85
N MET A 360 -7.93 -10.79 4.18
CA MET A 360 -8.32 -11.05 5.56
C MET A 360 -7.18 -11.69 6.36
N GLU A 361 -6.49 -12.68 5.78
CA GLU A 361 -5.34 -13.33 6.39
C GLU A 361 -4.19 -12.34 6.64
N GLU A 362 -3.81 -11.52 5.66
CA GLU A 362 -2.76 -10.51 5.81
C GLU A 362 -3.14 -9.43 6.82
N THR A 363 -4.40 -8.98 6.81
CA THR A 363 -4.92 -8.00 7.78
C THR A 363 -4.89 -8.56 9.21
N ALA A 364 -5.19 -9.85 9.36
CA ALA A 364 -5.21 -10.58 10.63
C ALA A 364 -3.83 -11.09 11.06
N SER A 365 -2.83 -11.12 10.18
CA SER A 365 -1.48 -11.63 10.47
C SER A 365 -0.72 -10.60 11.30
N LEU A 366 -0.71 -10.82 12.62
CA LEU A 366 -0.07 -9.96 13.61
C LEU A 366 1.45 -10.25 13.76
N ASP A 367 1.87 -11.43 13.29
CA ASP A 367 3.25 -11.90 13.28
C ASP A 367 3.76 -12.04 11.85
N SER A 368 4.75 -11.22 11.47
CA SER A 368 5.59 -11.55 10.31
C SER A 368 6.43 -12.78 10.66
N ALA A 369 5.87 -13.94 10.38
CA ALA A 369 6.65 -15.09 9.99
C ALA A 369 5.88 -15.82 8.89
N LEU A 370 6.11 -15.43 7.63
CA LEU A 370 6.32 -16.54 6.70
C LEU A 370 7.43 -17.38 7.34
N PRO A 371 7.27 -18.70 7.50
CA PRO A 371 8.25 -19.52 8.20
C PRO A 371 9.64 -19.21 7.64
N ARG A 372 10.48 -18.58 8.48
CA ARG A 372 11.91 -18.41 8.19
C ARG A 372 12.51 -19.79 8.30
N VAL A 373 12.69 -20.47 7.17
CA VAL A 373 13.72 -21.49 7.10
C VAL A 373 15.03 -20.71 7.17
N TYR A 374 15.71 -20.83 8.31
CA TYR A 374 17.08 -20.36 8.43
C TYR A 374 17.92 -21.12 7.39
N ASP A 375 18.23 -20.45 6.29
CA ASP A 375 19.24 -20.90 5.34
C ASP A 375 20.55 -20.20 5.72
N PRO A 376 21.50 -20.90 6.37
CA PRO A 376 22.78 -20.31 6.74
C PRO A 376 23.62 -19.86 5.53
N ASP A 377 23.27 -20.30 4.30
CA ASP A 377 24.08 -20.12 3.10
C ASP A 377 23.43 -19.17 2.05
N GLN A 378 22.22 -18.62 2.28
CA GLN A 378 21.47 -17.79 1.31
C GLN A 378 21.32 -18.45 -0.09
N THR A 379 21.08 -19.76 -0.13
CA THR A 379 21.13 -20.53 -1.37
C THR A 379 19.75 -20.70 -2.01
N LEU A 380 19.45 -19.80 -2.95
CA LEU A 380 18.40 -19.91 -3.98
C LEU A 380 16.92 -19.96 -3.59
N LEU A 381 16.52 -20.72 -2.58
CA LEU A 381 15.15 -21.17 -2.35
C LEU A 381 14.61 -20.71 -0.98
N HIS A 382 15.10 -19.59 -0.46
CA HIS A 382 14.68 -19.07 0.84
C HIS A 382 13.15 -18.87 0.89
N GLY A 383 12.48 -19.57 1.82
CA GLY A 383 11.02 -19.55 1.99
C GLY A 383 10.24 -20.49 1.05
N TYR A 384 10.91 -21.21 0.16
CA TYR A 384 10.29 -22.29 -0.61
C TYR A 384 10.08 -23.51 0.30
N VAL A 385 8.85 -24.03 0.30
CA VAL A 385 8.51 -25.29 0.99
C VAL A 385 8.41 -26.37 -0.07
N PRO A 386 9.35 -27.35 -0.10
CA PRO A 386 9.30 -28.44 -1.05
C PRO A 386 7.97 -29.18 -0.99
N ILE A 387 7.53 -29.70 -2.13
CA ILE A 387 6.37 -30.59 -2.15
C ILE A 387 6.79 -31.92 -1.50
N ILE A 388 6.66 -32.01 -0.18
CA ILE A 388 6.95 -33.23 0.58
C ILE A 388 5.72 -34.12 0.51
N GLY A 389 5.66 -34.95 -0.53
CA GLY A 389 5.01 -36.26 -0.54
C GLY A 389 3.49 -36.37 -0.28
N HIS A 390 2.75 -35.35 0.14
CA HIS A 390 1.31 -35.45 0.46
C HIS A 390 0.56 -34.15 0.12
N ARG A 391 0.41 -33.86 -1.17
CA ARG A 391 -0.80 -33.16 -1.63
C ARG A 391 -1.94 -34.19 -1.74
N PRO A 392 -3.21 -33.82 -1.48
CA PRO A 392 -4.36 -34.69 -1.75
C PRO A 392 -4.40 -35.25 -3.19
N ASP A 393 -3.70 -34.57 -4.09
CA ASP A 393 -3.62 -34.75 -5.55
C ASP A 393 -2.31 -35.39 -6.05
N GLY A 394 -1.34 -35.74 -5.18
CA GLY A 394 -0.16 -36.54 -5.57
C GLY A 394 0.93 -35.80 -6.38
N GLY A 395 1.06 -34.47 -6.23
CA GLY A 395 2.01 -33.66 -6.99
C GLY A 395 3.50 -33.98 -6.73
N TYR A 396 4.31 -33.86 -7.80
CA TYR A 396 5.77 -34.01 -7.81
C TYR A 396 6.42 -32.66 -8.14
N ASP A 397 7.46 -32.27 -7.43
CA ASP A 397 8.26 -31.09 -7.78
C ASP A 397 9.44 -31.49 -8.67
N GLU A 398 9.41 -30.98 -9.91
CA GLU A 398 10.37 -31.28 -10.97
C GLU A 398 11.69 -30.50 -10.81
N ALA A 399 11.69 -29.41 -10.03
CA ALA A 399 12.83 -28.51 -9.90
C ALA A 399 13.59 -28.69 -8.58
N VAL A 400 12.89 -29.08 -7.52
CA VAL A 400 13.44 -29.18 -6.17
C VAL A 400 13.18 -30.57 -5.58
N ALA A 401 14.20 -31.17 -4.99
CA ALA A 401 14.10 -32.45 -4.30
C ALA A 401 13.40 -32.28 -2.92
N PRO A 402 12.88 -33.37 -2.31
CA PRO A 402 12.22 -33.30 -1.00
C PRO A 402 13.10 -32.77 0.15
N ASP A 403 14.42 -32.83 -0.01
CA ASP A 403 15.39 -32.25 0.93
C ASP A 403 15.61 -30.74 0.73
N GLY A 404 14.88 -30.13 -0.20
CA GLY A 404 14.94 -28.71 -0.52
C GLY A 404 16.07 -28.30 -1.47
N ARG A 405 16.87 -29.25 -1.96
CA ARG A 405 17.95 -28.94 -2.89
C ARG A 405 17.44 -28.88 -4.34
N PRO A 406 17.93 -27.93 -5.15
CA PRO A 406 17.73 -27.97 -6.60
C PRO A 406 18.13 -29.32 -7.16
N ARG A 407 17.29 -29.90 -8.01
CA ARG A 407 17.66 -31.10 -8.78
C ARG A 407 18.76 -30.73 -9.79
N PRO A 408 19.66 -31.66 -10.15
CA PRO A 408 20.84 -31.36 -10.98
C PRO A 408 20.51 -30.60 -12.27
N GLU A 409 19.39 -30.94 -12.89
CA GLU A 409 18.91 -30.38 -14.15
C GLU A 409 18.47 -28.92 -13.99
N TYR A 410 17.97 -28.56 -12.81
CA TYR A 410 17.48 -27.23 -12.47
C TYR A 410 18.50 -26.37 -11.71
N ALA A 411 19.62 -26.95 -11.28
CA ALA A 411 20.60 -26.26 -10.42
C ALA A 411 21.13 -24.95 -11.03
N GLU A 412 21.49 -24.96 -12.32
CA GLU A 412 22.00 -23.76 -13.01
C GLU A 412 20.89 -22.72 -13.23
N VAL A 413 19.71 -23.15 -13.66
CA VAL A 413 18.58 -22.24 -13.93
C VAL A 413 18.09 -21.58 -12.65
N LEU A 414 17.89 -22.36 -11.59
CA LEU A 414 17.51 -21.81 -10.29
C LEU A 414 18.65 -20.94 -9.73
N GLY A 415 19.92 -21.27 -10.00
CA GLY A 415 21.08 -20.48 -9.59
C GLY A 415 21.07 -19.09 -10.21
N HIS A 416 20.77 -19.01 -11.51
CA HIS A 416 20.56 -17.75 -12.19
C HIS A 416 19.34 -16.99 -11.67
N ALA A 417 18.21 -17.67 -11.44
CA ALA A 417 17.00 -17.03 -10.90
C ALA A 417 17.27 -16.39 -9.53
N ALA A 418 18.03 -17.07 -8.67
CA ALA A 418 18.41 -16.53 -7.38
C ALA A 418 19.40 -15.35 -7.48
N ALA A 419 20.35 -15.42 -8.40
CA ALA A 419 21.28 -14.31 -8.63
C ALA A 419 20.59 -13.03 -9.12
N LEU A 420 19.50 -13.16 -9.90
CA LEU A 420 18.64 -12.02 -10.27
C LEU A 420 17.86 -11.48 -9.07
N GLY A 421 17.45 -12.36 -8.16
CA GLY A 421 16.67 -12.01 -6.99
C GLY A 421 15.19 -11.78 -7.29
N ALA A 422 14.38 -11.84 -6.23
CA ALA A 422 12.91 -11.84 -6.35
C ALA A 422 12.34 -10.56 -6.97
N ALA A 423 12.93 -9.39 -6.68
CA ALA A 423 12.46 -8.10 -7.18
C ALA A 423 12.60 -8.02 -8.70
N GLN A 424 13.77 -8.40 -9.23
CA GLN A 424 14.02 -8.40 -10.68
C GLN A 424 13.16 -9.44 -11.39
N LEU A 425 12.99 -10.64 -10.83
CA LEU A 425 12.09 -11.66 -11.39
C LEU A 425 10.64 -11.15 -11.50
N ARG A 426 10.13 -10.45 -10.49
CA ARG A 426 8.80 -9.82 -10.56
C ARG A 426 8.71 -8.76 -11.64
N GLN A 427 9.75 -7.94 -11.80
CA GLN A 427 9.79 -6.93 -12.86
C GLN A 427 9.74 -7.58 -14.24
N ILE A 428 10.49 -8.67 -14.45
CA ILE A 428 10.45 -9.44 -15.70
C ILE A 428 9.05 -10.02 -15.91
N GLN A 429 8.45 -10.65 -14.90
CA GLN A 429 7.07 -11.17 -14.98
C GLN A 429 6.08 -10.07 -15.37
N PHE A 430 6.16 -8.89 -14.74
CA PHE A 430 5.29 -7.76 -15.02
C PHE A 430 5.46 -7.25 -16.45
N ALA A 431 6.70 -7.18 -16.95
CA ALA A 431 6.98 -6.79 -18.34
C ALA A 431 6.41 -7.79 -19.34
N VAL A 432 6.55 -9.10 -19.08
CA VAL A 432 5.95 -10.17 -19.90
C VAL A 432 4.42 -10.06 -19.90
N GLU A 433 3.79 -9.92 -18.73
CA GLU A 433 2.32 -9.77 -18.62
C GLU A 433 1.82 -8.52 -19.36
N HIS A 434 2.57 -7.42 -19.28
CA HIS A 434 2.25 -6.19 -20.01
C HIS A 434 2.33 -6.40 -21.53
N ASP A 435 3.40 -7.01 -22.03
CA ASP A 435 3.58 -7.29 -23.45
C ASP A 435 2.52 -8.25 -23.99
N GLN A 436 2.18 -9.31 -23.23
CA GLN A 436 1.08 -10.22 -23.53
C GLN A 436 -0.25 -9.48 -23.64
N SER A 437 -0.52 -8.54 -22.73
CA SER A 437 -1.73 -7.74 -22.77
C SER A 437 -1.79 -6.84 -24.01
N VAL A 438 -0.68 -6.21 -24.40
CA VAL A 438 -0.57 -5.36 -25.59
C VAL A 438 -0.85 -6.17 -26.87
N HIS A 439 -0.34 -7.40 -26.94
CA HIS A 439 -0.49 -8.27 -28.11
C HIS A 439 -1.74 -9.16 -28.07
N GLY A 440 -2.60 -9.02 -27.05
CA GLY A 440 -3.82 -9.82 -26.91
C GLY A 440 -3.57 -11.31 -26.68
N MET A 441 -2.41 -11.69 -26.14
CA MET A 441 -2.02 -13.06 -25.81
C MET A 441 -2.82 -13.56 -24.60
N THR A 442 -4.10 -13.87 -24.84
CA THR A 442 -5.06 -14.28 -23.82
C THR A 442 -5.73 -15.60 -24.16
N PHE A 443 -6.25 -16.29 -23.14
CA PHE A 443 -7.05 -17.49 -23.28
C PHE A 443 -8.34 -17.36 -22.44
N ARG A 444 -9.34 -18.20 -22.72
CA ARG A 444 -10.58 -18.30 -21.93
C ARG A 444 -10.73 -19.72 -21.42
N VAL A 445 -10.96 -19.85 -20.12
CA VAL A 445 -11.32 -21.14 -19.51
C VAL A 445 -12.82 -21.36 -19.73
N SER A 446 -13.21 -22.58 -20.10
CA SER A 446 -14.62 -22.93 -20.29
C SER A 446 -15.44 -22.69 -19.02
N GLY A 447 -16.52 -21.91 -19.13
CA GLY A 447 -17.35 -21.52 -17.98
C GLY A 447 -16.93 -20.21 -17.31
N GLU A 448 -15.80 -19.62 -17.68
CA GLU A 448 -15.39 -18.30 -17.22
C GLU A 448 -15.67 -17.23 -18.30
N GLY A 449 -16.28 -16.11 -17.89
CA GLY A 449 -16.57 -15.00 -18.78
C GLY A 449 -15.36 -14.12 -19.11
N ARG A 450 -14.23 -14.30 -18.41
CA ARG A 450 -13.07 -13.41 -18.45
C ARG A 450 -11.91 -14.03 -19.23
N ALA A 451 -11.33 -13.26 -20.15
CA ALA A 451 -10.07 -13.61 -20.77
C ALA A 451 -8.93 -13.43 -19.76
N GLN A 452 -8.04 -14.41 -19.70
CA GLN A 452 -6.85 -14.42 -18.85
C GLN A 452 -5.59 -14.33 -19.72
N LEU A 453 -4.52 -13.70 -19.22
CA LEU A 453 -3.22 -13.73 -19.91
C LEU A 453 -2.69 -15.15 -19.95
N PHE A 454 -2.06 -15.55 -21.06
CA PHE A 454 -1.46 -16.88 -21.17
C PHE A 454 -0.39 -17.06 -20.07
N PRO A 455 -0.52 -18.05 -19.17
CA PRO A 455 0.46 -18.23 -18.10
C PRO A 455 1.80 -18.60 -18.72
N MET A 456 2.82 -17.80 -18.42
CA MET A 456 4.19 -18.04 -18.85
C MET A 456 5.06 -18.11 -17.60
N ASP A 457 5.67 -19.26 -17.38
CA ASP A 457 6.65 -19.45 -16.32
C ASP A 457 7.99 -18.85 -16.75
N LEU A 458 8.61 -18.05 -15.88
CA LEU A 458 9.95 -17.52 -16.12
C LEU A 458 11.02 -18.60 -16.11
N VAL A 459 10.79 -19.66 -15.34
CA VAL A 459 11.64 -20.85 -15.29
C VAL A 459 11.01 -21.89 -16.21
N PRO A 460 11.65 -22.23 -17.35
CA PRO A 460 11.10 -23.21 -18.26
C PRO A 460 11.07 -24.59 -17.60
N ARG A 461 10.11 -25.41 -18.02
CA ARG A 461 10.15 -26.85 -17.71
C ARG A 461 11.34 -27.49 -18.43
N ILE A 462 12.15 -28.23 -17.68
CA ILE A 462 13.26 -29.01 -18.22
C ILE A 462 12.80 -30.46 -18.26
N VAL A 463 12.69 -31.03 -19.46
CA VAL A 463 12.44 -32.45 -19.65
C VAL A 463 13.76 -33.10 -19.98
N THR A 464 14.21 -34.04 -19.15
CA THR A 464 15.47 -34.74 -19.39
C THR A 464 15.35 -35.67 -20.59
N ALA A 465 16.48 -36.08 -21.17
CA ALA A 465 16.47 -37.08 -22.23
C ALA A 465 15.84 -38.40 -21.74
N GLU A 466 16.09 -38.79 -20.49
CA GLU A 466 15.52 -39.99 -19.87
C GLU A 466 14.00 -39.88 -19.65
N ASP A 467 13.48 -38.68 -19.31
CA ASP A 467 12.03 -38.47 -19.16
C ASP A 467 11.29 -38.31 -20.50
N TRP A 468 12.03 -38.00 -21.58
CA TRP A 468 11.47 -37.80 -22.91
C TRP A 468 11.31 -39.11 -23.69
N GLU A 469 12.19 -40.08 -23.44
CA GLU A 469 12.15 -41.44 -24.02
C GLU A 469 11.09 -42.32 -23.36
#